data_AF-A0A7A6MBG6-F1
#
_entry.id   AF-A0A7A6MBG6-F1
#
_cell.length_a   1.000
_cell.length_b   1.000
_cell.length_c   1.000
_cell.angle_alpha   90.00
_cell.angle_beta   90.00
_cell.angle_gamma   90.00
#
_symmetry.space_group_name_H-M   'P 1'
#
loop_
_entity.id
_entity.type
_entity.pdbx_description
1 polymer ?
#
loop_
_entity_poly.entity_id
_entity_poly.type
_entity_poly.pdbx_seq_one_letter_code
_entity_poly.pdbx_strand_id
1 'polypeptide(L)'
;LNMGRIVVDVDGVNLSELINKVSENGYLLRVVDKSDQHATSTPPPLTTLTCIRCSTAHITETDNAWLYSLSHQTNDDGESEWIHFTGSGYLLRTDAWS
;
A
#
# COMPACT_ATOMS: atom_id res chain seq x y z
N LEU A 1 -11.46 -12.97 -5.63
CA LEU A 1 -10.28 -12.06 -5.65
C LEU A 1 -10.77 -10.68 -5.21
N ASN A 2 -10.22 -10.14 -4.12
CA ASN A 2 -10.56 -8.78 -3.68
C ASN A 2 -9.93 -7.78 -4.66
N MET A 3 -10.75 -7.00 -5.35
CA MET A 3 -10.33 -5.89 -6.20
C MET A 3 -9.83 -4.75 -5.31
N GLY A 4 -8.58 -4.87 -4.84
CA GLY A 4 -7.91 -3.83 -4.05
C GLY A 4 -7.98 -2.49 -4.77
N ARG A 5 -8.33 -1.44 -4.04
CA ARG A 5 -8.36 -0.06 -4.56
C ARG A 5 -7.10 0.64 -4.06
N ILE A 6 -6.33 1.20 -4.98
CA ILE A 6 -5.16 2.04 -4.70
C ILE A 6 -5.56 3.46 -5.08
N VAL A 7 -5.39 4.41 -4.14
CA VAL A 7 -5.59 5.83 -4.38
C VAL A 7 -4.21 6.45 -4.57
N VAL A 8 -4.00 7.10 -5.70
CA VAL A 8 -2.76 7.80 -6.03
C VAL A 8 -3.13 9.22 -6.40
N ASP A 9 -2.53 10.19 -5.73
CA ASP A 9 -2.59 11.59 -6.13
C ASP A 9 -1.49 11.85 -7.16
N VAL A 10 -1.84 12.48 -8.27
CA VAL A 10 -0.92 12.65 -9.41
C VAL A 10 -0.88 14.11 -9.80
N ASP A 11 0.14 14.81 -9.33
CA ASP A 11 0.41 16.18 -9.72
C ASP A 11 1.10 16.25 -11.09
N GLY A 12 0.63 17.18 -11.93
CA GLY A 12 1.29 17.52 -13.20
C GLY A 12 1.00 16.59 -14.39
N VAL A 13 0.14 15.58 -14.24
CA VAL A 13 -0.30 14.72 -15.36
C VAL A 13 -1.74 15.04 -15.74
N ASN A 14 -1.97 15.33 -17.03
CA ASN A 14 -3.33 15.53 -17.52
C ASN A 14 -4.07 14.18 -17.62
N LEU A 15 -5.35 14.14 -17.22
CA LEU A 15 -6.17 12.92 -17.25
C LEU A 15 -6.17 12.24 -18.64
N SER A 16 -6.15 13.01 -19.72
CA SER A 16 -6.07 12.50 -21.09
C SER A 16 -4.77 11.76 -21.39
N GLU A 17 -3.64 12.23 -20.86
CA GLU A 17 -2.33 11.61 -21.03
C GLU A 17 -2.26 10.27 -20.29
N LEU A 18 -2.82 10.23 -19.08
CA LEU A 18 -2.94 9.01 -18.29
C LEU A 18 -3.81 7.96 -19.00
N ILE A 19 -4.99 8.36 -19.52
CA ILE A 19 -5.90 7.45 -20.25
C ILE A 19 -5.20 6.85 -21.47
N ASN A 20 -4.49 7.68 -22.24
CA ASN A 20 -3.77 7.22 -23.44
C ASN A 20 -2.69 6.21 -23.06
N LYS A 21 -1.89 6.49 -22.03
CA LYS A 21 -0.84 5.57 -21.58
C LYS A 21 -1.39 4.26 -21.05
N VAL A 22 -2.47 4.28 -20.29
CA VAL A 22 -3.11 3.06 -19.78
C VAL A 22 -3.64 2.20 -20.94
N SER A 23 -4.22 2.85 -21.95
CA SER A 23 -4.75 2.19 -23.15
C SER A 23 -3.64 1.61 -24.05
N GLU A 24 -2.53 2.33 -24.23
CA GLU A 24 -1.33 1.83 -24.94
C GLU A 24 -0.78 0.54 -24.31
N ASN A 25 -0.92 0.39 -22.99
CA ASN A 25 -0.50 -0.80 -22.26
C ASN A 25 -1.58 -1.90 -22.20
N GLY A 26 -2.71 -1.73 -22.89
CA GLY A 26 -3.79 -2.73 -22.95
C GLY A 26 -4.66 -2.83 -21.70
N TYR A 27 -4.57 -1.85 -20.79
CA TYR A 27 -5.39 -1.80 -19.58
C TYR A 27 -6.63 -0.91 -19.77
N LEU A 28 -7.65 -1.13 -18.94
CA LEU A 28 -8.93 -0.41 -19.02
C LEU A 28 -9.12 0.48 -17.79
N LEU A 29 -9.25 1.79 -18.01
CA LEU A 29 -9.46 2.79 -16.96
C LEU A 29 -10.94 3.17 -16.87
N ARG A 30 -11.52 3.14 -15.67
CA ARG A 30 -12.89 3.61 -15.41
C ARG A 30 -12.86 4.84 -14.51
N VAL A 31 -13.24 5.99 -15.05
CA VAL A 31 -13.44 7.22 -14.27
C VAL A 31 -14.79 7.16 -13.57
N VAL A 32 -14.83 7.48 -12.27
CA VAL A 32 -16.06 7.53 -11.48
C VAL A 32 -16.21 8.94 -10.93
N ASP A 33 -17.25 9.64 -11.37
CA ASP A 33 -17.51 11.07 -11.10
C ASP A 33 -18.06 11.36 -9.69
N LYS A 34 -18.55 10.33 -8.98
CA LYS A 34 -19.17 10.48 -7.65
C LYS A 34 -18.49 9.59 -6.62
N SER A 35 -17.87 10.25 -5.63
CA SER A 35 -17.20 9.64 -4.46
C SER A 35 -18.12 8.69 -3.66
N ASP A 36 -19.44 8.92 -3.68
CA ASP A 36 -20.36 8.34 -2.70
C ASP A 36 -21.06 7.03 -3.10
N GLN A 37 -20.69 6.38 -4.21
CA GLN A 37 -21.20 5.03 -4.52
C GLN A 37 -20.09 3.98 -4.36
N HIS A 38 -19.70 3.79 -3.12
CA HIS A 38 -18.85 2.67 -2.72
C HIS A 38 -19.69 1.38 -2.68
N ALA A 39 -19.22 0.35 -3.38
CA ALA A 39 -19.70 -1.01 -3.23
C ALA A 39 -19.59 -1.43 -1.75
N THR A 40 -20.73 -1.55 -1.09
CA THR A 40 -20.86 -1.95 0.31
C THR A 40 -20.34 -3.38 0.47
N SER A 41 -19.11 -3.50 0.96
CA SER A 41 -18.67 -4.70 1.65
C SER A 41 -17.91 -4.22 2.87
N THR A 42 -18.65 -4.03 3.96
CA THR A 42 -18.11 -3.69 5.27
C THR A 42 -17.52 -4.97 5.87
N PRO A 43 -16.20 -5.11 6.03
CA PRO A 43 -15.63 -6.20 6.81
C PRO A 43 -15.86 -5.90 8.31
N PRO A 44 -16.00 -6.93 9.17
CA PRO A 44 -16.17 -6.76 10.61
C PRO A 44 -14.94 -6.08 11.24
N PRO A 45 -15.06 -5.49 12.45
CA PRO A 45 -14.02 -4.69 13.06
C PRO A 45 -12.88 -5.60 13.54
N LEU A 46 -11.96 -5.90 12.64
CA LEU A 46 -10.57 -6.07 13.04
C LEU A 46 -10.05 -4.65 13.23
N THR A 47 -9.40 -4.38 14.36
CA THR A 47 -8.63 -3.14 14.57
C THR A 47 -7.85 -2.83 13.29
N THR A 48 -8.28 -1.79 12.57
CA THR A 48 -7.66 -1.38 11.31
C THR A 48 -6.35 -0.70 11.66
N LEU A 49 -5.33 -1.50 11.97
CA LEU A 49 -3.96 -1.03 11.89
C LEU A 49 -3.74 -0.66 10.43
N THR A 50 -3.50 0.64 10.19
CA THR A 50 -3.27 1.13 8.83
C THR A 50 -1.89 0.64 8.45
N CYS A 51 -1.83 -0.50 7.77
CA CYS A 51 -0.58 -1.16 7.43
C CYS A 51 -0.49 -1.47 5.93
N ILE A 52 0.70 -1.29 5.37
CA ILE A 52 1.04 -1.76 4.03
C ILE A 52 1.70 -3.14 4.16
N ARG A 53 1.26 -4.11 3.36
CA ARG A 53 1.86 -5.44 3.29
C ARG A 53 2.74 -5.56 2.05
N CYS A 54 4.02 -5.85 2.26
CA CYS A 54 5.00 -6.10 1.20
C CYS A 54 5.39 -7.57 1.21
N SER A 55 5.32 -8.28 0.08
CA SER A 55 5.88 -9.63 -0.01
C SER A 55 7.35 -9.56 -0.41
N THR A 56 8.19 -10.43 0.16
CA THR A 56 9.60 -10.55 -0.24
C THR A 56 9.78 -10.95 -1.70
N ALA A 57 8.76 -11.58 -2.32
CA ALA A 57 8.79 -11.97 -3.73
C ALA A 57 8.68 -10.78 -4.71
N HIS A 58 8.27 -9.60 -4.23
CA HIS A 58 7.97 -8.43 -5.06
C HIS A 58 8.85 -7.21 -4.75
N ILE A 59 9.85 -7.36 -3.87
CA ILE A 59 10.82 -6.32 -3.54
C ILE A 59 12.21 -6.78 -3.98
N THR A 60 13.12 -5.83 -4.22
CA THR A 60 14.48 -6.18 -4.63
C THR A 60 15.26 -6.80 -3.46
N GLU A 61 16.33 -7.55 -3.76
CA GLU A 61 17.20 -8.13 -2.72
C GLU A 61 17.82 -7.04 -1.83
N THR A 62 18.20 -5.92 -2.41
CA THR A 62 18.72 -4.75 -1.69
C THR A 62 17.68 -4.18 -0.73
N ASP A 63 16.45 -3.95 -1.20
CA ASP A 63 15.37 -3.43 -0.34
C ASP A 63 15.02 -4.42 0.77
N ASN A 64 15.03 -5.73 0.46
CA ASN A 64 14.80 -6.77 1.45
C ASN A 64 15.86 -6.77 2.56
N ALA A 65 17.14 -6.63 2.22
CA ALA A 65 18.22 -6.57 3.20
C ALA A 65 18.09 -5.36 4.14
N TRP A 66 17.65 -4.22 3.59
CA TRP A 66 17.39 -3.00 4.35
C TRP A 66 16.19 -3.16 5.29
N LEU A 67 15.04 -3.61 4.77
CA LEU A 67 13.82 -3.83 5.57
C LEU A 67 14.03 -4.88 6.66
N TYR A 68 14.77 -5.95 6.37
CA TYR A 68 15.14 -6.96 7.36
C TYR A 68 15.94 -6.34 8.50
N SER A 69 16.90 -5.47 8.18
CA SER A 69 17.72 -4.82 9.19
C SER A 69 16.90 -3.88 10.07
N LEU A 70 15.97 -3.13 9.48
CA LEU A 70 15.09 -2.19 10.18
C LEU A 70 14.03 -2.90 11.03
N SER A 71 13.48 -4.03 10.56
CA SER A 71 12.49 -4.81 11.32
C SER A 71 13.05 -5.46 12.59
N HIS A 72 14.37 -5.52 12.73
CA HIS A 72 15.05 -6.08 13.91
C HIS A 72 15.68 -4.99 14.80
N GLN A 73 15.46 -3.71 14.49
CA GLN A 73 15.85 -2.62 15.37
C GLN A 73 14.84 -2.52 16.51
N THR A 74 15.29 -2.81 17.73
CA THR A 74 14.53 -2.56 18.95
C THR A 74 14.73 -1.11 19.38
N ASN A 75 13.73 -0.25 19.21
CA ASN A 75 13.73 1.08 19.81
C ASN A 75 13.00 1.01 21.16
N ASP A 76 13.59 1.56 22.22
CA ASP A 76 13.02 1.54 23.58
C ASP A 76 11.88 2.58 23.79
N ASP A 77 11.67 3.49 22.83
CA ASP A 77 10.62 4.51 22.88
C ASP A 77 9.30 3.94 22.34
N GLY A 78 8.30 3.78 23.21
CA GLY A 78 7.05 3.03 22.97
C GLY A 78 6.34 3.26 21.62
N GLU A 79 5.62 2.22 21.17
CA GLU A 79 5.04 2.02 19.82
C GLU A 79 6.06 1.69 18.71
N SER A 80 7.21 1.15 19.10
CA SER A 80 8.46 1.02 18.34
C SER A 80 8.49 0.12 17.10
N GLU A 81 7.46 -0.68 16.82
CA GLU A 81 7.50 -1.64 15.69
C GLU A 81 6.74 -1.09 14.48
N TRP A 82 7.37 -0.16 13.79
CA TRP A 82 6.91 0.43 12.53
C TRP A 82 7.05 -0.55 11.34
N ILE A 83 7.92 -1.57 11.46
CA ILE A 83 8.15 -2.62 10.48
C ILE A 83 8.18 -3.98 11.18
N HIS A 84 7.23 -4.85 10.85
CA HIS A 84 7.17 -6.22 11.36
C HIS A 84 7.46 -7.24 10.24
N PHE A 85 8.40 -8.15 10.47
CA PHE A 85 8.71 -9.23 9.53
C PHE A 85 7.85 -10.47 9.80
N THR A 86 7.07 -10.91 8.81
CA THR A 86 6.13 -12.04 8.96
C THR A 86 6.68 -13.38 8.49
N GLY A 87 7.95 -13.46 8.11
CA GLY A 87 8.57 -14.65 7.50
C GLY A 87 8.44 -14.74 5.96
N SER A 88 7.44 -14.10 5.37
CA SER A 88 7.18 -14.07 3.91
C SER A 88 7.07 -12.65 3.34
N GLY A 89 7.26 -11.64 4.19
CA GLY A 89 7.00 -10.26 3.88
C GLY A 89 7.10 -9.35 5.10
N TYR A 90 6.73 -8.10 4.90
CA TYR A 90 6.77 -7.05 5.91
C TYR A 90 5.39 -6.41 6.07
N LEU A 91 5.05 -6.04 7.30
CA LEU A 91 3.94 -5.16 7.63
C LEU A 91 4.52 -3.81 8.04
N LEU A 92 4.19 -2.76 7.29
CA LEU A 92 4.63 -1.40 7.54
C LEU A 92 3.47 -0.62 8.16
N ARG A 93 3.61 -0.18 9.40
CA ARG A 93 2.59 0.58 10.12
C ARG A 93 2.66 2.06 9.69
N THR A 94 1.55 2.64 9.22
CA THR A 94 1.52 4.02 8.70
C THR A 94 1.02 5.05 9.71
N ASP A 95 0.59 4.61 10.89
CA ASP A 95 0.11 5.45 11.99
C ASP A 95 1.12 5.58 13.15
N ALA A 96 2.36 5.08 12.99
CA ALA A 96 3.42 5.28 13.96
C ALA A 96 3.79 6.78 14.02
N TRP A 97 3.63 7.40 15.19
CA TRP A 97 3.94 8.81 15.40
C TRP A 97 5.44 9.08 15.42
N SER A 98 5.85 10.24 14.90
CA SER A 98 7.17 10.86 15.08
C SER A 98 7.24 11.65 16.39
#